data_AF-A0A953ATB9-F1
#
_entry.id   AF-A0A953ATB9-F1
#
_cell.length_a   1.000
_cell.length_b   1.000
_cell.length_c   1.000
_cell.angle_alpha   90.00
_cell.angle_beta   90.00
_cell.angle_gamma   90.00
#
_symmetry.space_group_name_H-M   'P 1'
#
loop_
_entity.id
_entity.type
_entity.pdbx_description
1 polymer ?
#
loop_
_entity_poly.entity_id
_entity_poly.type
_entity_poly.pdbx_seq_one_letter_code
_entity_poly.pdbx_strand_id
1 'polypeptide(L)'
;MARGGGTERSLIEAIARASVPLRGDLSDYDRVLRELGDARVVLIGEATHGTEEFYRERARLTQRLIAERGFAAVAVEADWPDAYRVNRYVRGIASETSAVEALEGFLRFPTWMWRNRAVADFVEWLRAYNEAHHEVWSAVGFYGLDLYSLYTSIDEVIAYLEDVDPEAAERARRRYACFDHAGGIDAAIGQSSCEDEVVEQLLELQRSRSRYLAEDEVLAEDEFFYAEQNARLVKDAERYYRMMYRGGVSSWNLRDWHMAETLEALMGHLSWRFESPKMVVWAHNSHLGDARATSMGRAGEWSVGQLVREEYQDAAYLLGLTTFAGEVTAASDW
;
A
#
# COMPACT_ATOMS: atom_id res chain seq x y z
N MET A 1 -15.22 -29.22 -41.30
CA MET A 1 -15.06 -28.62 -39.96
C MET A 1 -14.27 -27.31 -40.07
N ALA A 2 -14.92 -26.22 -40.49
CA ALA A 2 -14.30 -24.89 -40.60
C ALA A 2 -15.33 -23.83 -40.21
N ARG A 3 -15.53 -23.62 -38.90
CA ARG A 3 -16.48 -22.61 -38.36
C ARG A 3 -15.95 -21.90 -37.10
N GLY A 4 -14.62 -21.70 -37.00
CA GLY A 4 -14.00 -21.02 -35.85
C GLY A 4 -13.24 -19.71 -36.17
N GLY A 5 -12.61 -19.59 -37.35
CA GLY A 5 -11.63 -18.52 -37.60
C GLY A 5 -12.18 -17.14 -38.01
N GLY A 6 -13.47 -17.02 -38.34
CA GLY A 6 -14.05 -15.74 -38.78
C GLY A 6 -14.35 -14.77 -37.62
N THR A 7 -14.85 -15.31 -36.51
CA THR A 7 -15.21 -14.55 -35.30
C THR A 7 -13.98 -14.10 -34.53
N GLU A 8 -12.97 -14.97 -34.38
CA GLU A 8 -11.71 -14.66 -33.68
C GLU A 8 -10.93 -13.54 -34.38
N ARG A 9 -10.83 -13.60 -35.72
CA ARG A 9 -10.19 -12.54 -36.51
C ARG A 9 -10.91 -11.18 -36.35
N SER A 10 -12.25 -11.21 -36.30
CA SER A 10 -13.04 -10.00 -36.08
C SER A 10 -12.85 -9.40 -34.68
N LEU A 11 -12.64 -10.24 -33.65
CA LEU A 11 -12.36 -9.79 -32.29
C LEU A 11 -10.97 -9.14 -32.18
N ILE A 12 -9.94 -9.76 -32.77
CA ILE A 12 -8.58 -9.20 -32.81
C ILE A 12 -8.59 -7.82 -33.49
N GLU A 13 -9.27 -7.70 -34.62
CA GLU A 13 -9.40 -6.42 -35.34
C GLU A 13 -10.20 -5.38 -34.54
N ALA A 14 -11.19 -5.79 -33.76
CA ALA A 14 -11.93 -4.90 -32.87
C ALA A 14 -11.03 -4.38 -31.72
N ILE A 15 -10.28 -5.28 -31.08
CA ILE A 15 -9.33 -4.92 -30.01
C ILE A 15 -8.26 -3.98 -30.58
N ALA A 16 -7.61 -4.34 -31.70
CA ALA A 16 -6.55 -3.53 -32.29
C ALA A 16 -7.01 -2.11 -32.67
N ARG A 17 -8.27 -1.93 -33.08
CA ARG A 17 -8.86 -0.60 -33.36
C ARG A 17 -9.20 0.19 -32.10
N ALA A 18 -9.52 -0.49 -31.00
CA ALA A 18 -9.87 0.15 -29.73
C ALA A 18 -8.63 0.46 -28.87
N SER A 19 -7.54 -0.29 -29.05
CA SER A 19 -6.28 -0.14 -28.33
C SER A 19 -5.50 1.10 -28.75
N VAL A 20 -4.76 1.69 -27.80
CA VAL A 20 -3.73 2.69 -28.06
C VAL A 20 -2.38 2.03 -27.83
N PRO A 21 -1.48 2.01 -28.83
CA PRO A 21 -0.15 1.47 -28.64
C PRO A 21 0.68 2.40 -27.76
N LEU A 22 1.34 1.85 -26.75
CA LEU A 22 2.38 2.54 -25.98
C LEU A 22 3.71 2.36 -26.72
N ARG A 23 4.42 3.45 -26.99
CA ARG A 23 5.68 3.49 -27.76
C ARG A 23 6.87 3.99 -26.94
N GLY A 24 6.65 4.31 -25.67
CA GLY A 24 7.59 5.04 -24.81
C GLY A 24 7.55 6.55 -25.02
N ASP A 25 6.51 7.08 -25.67
CA ASP A 25 6.36 8.50 -25.93
C ASP A 25 5.73 9.21 -24.71
N LEU A 26 6.06 10.49 -24.49
CA LEU A 26 5.49 11.26 -23.37
C LEU A 26 3.96 11.31 -23.40
N SER A 27 3.35 11.27 -24.59
CA SER A 27 1.90 11.33 -24.80
C SER A 27 1.19 9.98 -24.67
N ASP A 28 1.90 8.88 -24.41
CA ASP A 28 1.32 7.52 -24.39
C ASP A 28 0.15 7.37 -23.42
N TYR A 29 0.20 8.07 -22.29
CA TYR A 29 -0.86 8.03 -21.28
C TYR A 29 -1.91 9.12 -21.43
N ASP A 30 -1.87 9.99 -22.45
CA ASP A 30 -2.82 11.10 -22.62
C ASP A 30 -4.27 10.63 -22.70
N ARG A 31 -4.50 9.43 -23.26
CA ARG A 31 -5.84 8.85 -23.28
C ARG A 31 -6.27 8.42 -21.88
N VAL A 32 -5.42 7.70 -21.14
CA VAL A 32 -5.70 7.27 -19.77
C VAL A 32 -5.96 8.49 -18.87
N LEU A 33 -5.14 9.54 -18.99
CA LEU A 33 -5.28 10.79 -18.23
C LEU A 33 -6.54 11.59 -18.57
N ARG A 34 -7.18 11.33 -19.71
CA ARG A 34 -8.51 11.88 -20.04
C ARG A 34 -9.63 10.98 -19.52
N GLU A 35 -9.48 9.66 -19.67
CA GLU A 35 -10.48 8.67 -19.22
C GLU A 35 -10.62 8.64 -17.69
N LEU A 36 -9.56 8.93 -16.94
CA LEU A 36 -9.62 9.01 -15.48
C LEU A 36 -10.50 10.15 -14.94
N GLY A 37 -10.80 11.17 -15.75
CA GLY A 37 -11.61 12.33 -15.33
C GLY A 37 -11.14 12.97 -14.01
N ASP A 38 -12.03 13.01 -13.03
CA ASP A 38 -11.78 13.57 -11.69
C ASP A 38 -11.49 12.48 -10.64
N ALA A 39 -11.01 11.31 -11.07
CA ALA A 39 -10.66 10.22 -10.16
C ALA A 39 -9.74 10.68 -9.03
N ARG A 40 -10.09 10.28 -7.81
CA ARG A 40 -9.33 10.54 -6.59
C ARG A 40 -8.45 9.35 -6.22
N VAL A 41 -8.87 8.13 -6.55
CA VAL A 41 -8.07 6.94 -6.29
C VAL A 41 -7.83 6.20 -7.61
N VAL A 42 -6.57 6.08 -8.01
CA VAL A 42 -6.18 5.35 -9.22
C VAL A 42 -5.42 4.10 -8.81
N LEU A 43 -6.02 2.93 -9.07
CA LEU A 43 -5.49 1.63 -8.70
C LEU A 43 -4.80 1.02 -9.92
N ILE A 44 -3.47 0.86 -9.84
CA ILE A 44 -2.64 0.35 -10.94
C ILE A 44 -2.13 -1.04 -10.59
N GLY A 45 -2.85 -2.03 -11.10
CA GLY A 45 -2.60 -3.45 -10.89
C GLY A 45 -1.54 -4.04 -11.79
N GLU A 46 -0.91 -5.13 -11.33
CA GLU A 46 0.03 -5.93 -12.11
C GLU A 46 -0.31 -7.42 -12.09
N ALA A 47 -0.05 -8.12 -13.19
CA ALA A 47 -0.36 -9.54 -13.31
C ALA A 47 0.70 -10.46 -12.68
N THR A 48 1.90 -9.94 -12.42
CA THR A 48 2.97 -10.61 -11.67
C THR A 48 3.82 -9.57 -10.96
N HIS A 49 4.41 -9.91 -9.81
CA HIS A 49 5.40 -9.04 -9.15
C HIS A 49 6.81 -9.14 -9.75
N GLY A 50 7.02 -9.98 -10.77
CA GLY A 50 8.32 -10.31 -11.33
C GLY A 50 8.62 -9.71 -12.71
N THR A 51 7.72 -8.88 -13.24
CA THR A 51 7.82 -8.28 -14.57
C THR A 51 8.35 -6.85 -14.47
N GLU A 52 9.55 -6.58 -14.99
CA GLU A 52 10.18 -5.26 -14.92
C GLU A 52 9.33 -4.17 -15.61
N GLU A 53 8.71 -4.51 -16.74
CA GLU A 53 7.89 -3.59 -17.52
C GLU A 53 6.69 -3.07 -16.71
N PHE A 54 6.08 -3.90 -15.84
CA PHE A 54 4.97 -3.44 -15.01
C PHE A 54 5.42 -2.34 -14.03
N TYR A 55 6.57 -2.48 -13.38
CA TYR A 55 7.10 -1.43 -12.52
C TYR A 55 7.41 -0.15 -13.29
N ARG A 56 8.03 -0.26 -14.48
CA ARG A 56 8.36 0.92 -15.30
C ARG A 56 7.11 1.67 -15.76
N GLU A 57 6.09 0.95 -16.21
CA GLU A 57 4.85 1.57 -16.69
C GLU A 57 4.02 2.15 -15.54
N ARG A 58 3.97 1.47 -14.38
CA ARG A 58 3.38 2.04 -13.15
C ARG A 58 4.07 3.32 -12.74
N ALA A 59 5.40 3.33 -12.72
CA ALA A 59 6.20 4.51 -12.38
C ALA A 59 5.90 5.66 -13.34
N ARG A 60 5.99 5.45 -14.66
CA ARG A 60 5.74 6.49 -15.68
C ARG A 60 4.34 7.09 -15.59
N LEU A 61 3.30 6.27 -15.47
CA LEU A 61 1.93 6.77 -15.30
C LEU A 61 1.79 7.56 -14.00
N THR A 62 2.36 7.05 -12.90
CA THR A 62 2.30 7.69 -11.58
C THR A 62 3.03 9.03 -11.56
N GLN A 63 4.17 9.14 -12.24
CA GLN A 63 4.89 10.41 -12.42
C GLN A 63 3.99 11.47 -13.07
N ARG A 64 3.24 11.08 -14.11
CA ARG A 64 2.28 11.99 -14.77
C ARG A 64 1.07 12.32 -13.90
N LEU A 65 0.54 11.34 -13.16
CA LEU A 65 -0.55 11.57 -12.21
C LEU A 65 -0.14 12.58 -11.13
N ILE A 66 1.06 12.47 -10.61
CA ILE A 66 1.62 13.43 -9.65
C ILE A 66 1.79 14.80 -10.34
N ALA A 67 2.57 14.87 -11.41
CA ALA A 67 2.96 16.14 -12.02
C ALA A 67 1.83 16.91 -12.72
N GLU A 68 0.85 16.21 -13.30
CA GLU A 68 -0.20 16.80 -14.14
C GLU A 68 -1.60 16.76 -13.52
N ARG A 69 -1.80 15.94 -12.48
CA ARG A 69 -3.12 15.72 -11.85
C ARG A 69 -3.14 15.93 -10.34
N GLY A 70 -2.00 16.27 -9.73
CA GLY A 70 -1.91 16.65 -8.32
C GLY A 70 -2.13 15.49 -7.36
N PHE A 71 -1.72 14.28 -7.74
CA PHE A 71 -1.74 13.14 -6.83
C PHE A 71 -0.72 13.33 -5.71
N ALA A 72 -1.17 13.20 -4.46
CA ALA A 72 -0.44 13.56 -3.26
C ALA A 72 0.17 12.35 -2.52
N ALA A 73 -0.18 11.13 -2.94
CA ALA A 73 0.34 9.92 -2.33
C ALA A 73 0.43 8.76 -3.32
N VAL A 74 1.43 7.91 -3.10
CA VAL A 74 1.57 6.59 -3.70
C VAL A 74 1.53 5.56 -2.58
N ALA A 75 0.50 4.72 -2.57
CA ALA A 75 0.35 3.63 -1.62
C ALA A 75 0.65 2.30 -2.30
N VAL A 76 1.46 1.45 -1.68
CA VAL A 76 1.95 0.20 -2.27
C VAL A 76 1.58 -1.01 -1.42
N GLU A 77 1.41 -2.17 -2.04
CA GLU A 77 1.24 -3.48 -1.38
C GLU A 77 2.55 -3.92 -0.70
N ALA A 78 2.95 -3.19 0.32
CA ALA A 78 4.15 -3.41 1.08
C ALA A 78 3.94 -3.07 2.56
N ASP A 79 4.88 -3.52 3.38
CA ASP A 79 4.88 -3.31 4.83
C ASP A 79 4.87 -1.81 5.16
N TRP A 80 4.03 -1.43 6.12
CA TRP A 80 3.84 -0.04 6.53
C TRP A 80 5.14 0.63 7.05
N PRO A 81 5.93 0.00 7.95
CA PRO A 81 7.19 0.58 8.42
C PRO A 81 8.24 0.76 7.32
N ASP A 82 8.40 -0.24 6.46
CA ASP A 82 9.40 -0.23 5.40
C ASP A 82 9.12 0.90 4.39
N ALA A 83 7.85 1.06 4.01
CA ALA A 83 7.42 2.14 3.13
C ALA A 83 7.54 3.51 3.80
N TYR A 84 7.35 3.61 5.12
CA TYR A 84 7.55 4.87 5.84
C TYR A 84 9.01 5.32 5.83
N ARG A 85 9.96 4.37 5.86
CA ARG A 85 11.38 4.69 5.66
C ARG A 85 11.63 5.39 4.31
N VAL A 86 11.00 4.89 3.25
CA VAL A 86 11.00 5.53 1.92
C VAL A 86 10.27 6.88 1.97
N ASN A 87 9.14 6.98 2.65
CA ASN A 87 8.38 8.22 2.82
C ASN A 87 9.24 9.35 3.39
N ARG A 88 9.99 9.06 4.47
CA ARG A 88 10.89 10.03 5.10
C ARG A 88 11.99 10.46 4.14
N TYR A 89 12.52 9.53 3.34
CA TYR A 89 13.53 9.81 2.33
C TYR A 89 13.01 10.74 1.23
N VAL A 90 11.84 10.44 0.63
CA VAL A 90 11.29 11.26 -0.46
C VAL A 90 10.80 12.63 -0.01
N ARG A 91 10.60 12.82 1.29
CA ARG A 91 10.24 14.11 1.91
C ARG A 91 11.45 14.90 2.43
N GLY A 92 12.66 14.37 2.29
CA GLY A 92 13.89 15.04 2.74
C GLY A 92 14.07 15.09 4.27
N ILE A 93 13.39 14.20 5.00
CA ILE A 93 13.44 14.12 6.48
C ILE A 93 14.47 13.05 6.93
N ALA A 94 14.70 12.05 6.10
CA ALA A 94 15.58 10.93 6.43
C ALA A 94 17.08 11.28 6.31
N SER A 95 17.92 10.52 7.02
CA SER A 95 19.38 10.62 6.93
C SER A 95 19.97 9.92 5.70
N GLU A 96 19.21 9.01 5.11
CA GLU A 96 19.57 8.21 3.95
C GLU A 96 19.91 9.09 2.74
N THR A 97 20.96 8.69 2.02
CA THR A 97 21.54 9.48 0.94
C THR A 97 21.10 9.01 -0.44
N SER A 98 20.48 7.82 -0.53
CA SER A 98 19.96 7.26 -1.79
C SER A 98 18.67 6.48 -1.59
N ALA A 99 17.90 6.32 -2.67
CA ALA A 99 16.72 5.47 -2.71
C ALA A 99 17.06 4.00 -2.42
N VAL A 100 18.25 3.54 -2.84
CA VAL A 100 18.70 2.17 -2.56
C VAL A 100 18.80 1.92 -1.05
N GLU A 101 19.39 2.86 -0.31
CA GLU A 101 19.47 2.82 1.17
C GLU A 101 18.08 2.88 1.79
N ALA A 102 17.22 3.79 1.32
CA ALA A 102 15.85 3.92 1.83
C ALA A 102 15.01 2.65 1.62
N LEU A 103 15.26 1.91 0.54
CA LEU A 103 14.59 0.65 0.21
C LEU A 103 15.16 -0.56 0.97
N GLU A 104 16.26 -0.44 1.72
CA GLU A 104 16.87 -1.58 2.42
C GLU A 104 15.97 -2.20 3.49
N GLY A 105 15.00 -1.43 4.01
CA GLY A 105 14.00 -1.90 4.97
C GLY A 105 13.12 -3.04 4.44
N PHE A 106 12.88 -3.10 3.12
CA PHE A 106 12.09 -4.16 2.49
C PHE A 106 12.84 -5.50 2.50
N LEU A 107 12.80 -6.19 3.63
CA LEU A 107 13.51 -7.45 3.87
C LEU A 107 12.58 -8.68 3.76
N ARG A 108 11.28 -8.49 3.98
CA ARG A 108 10.30 -9.58 4.03
C ARG A 108 9.93 -10.11 2.66
N PHE A 109 9.68 -9.22 1.71
CA PHE A 109 9.34 -9.59 0.35
C PHE A 109 10.61 -9.93 -0.44
N PRO A 110 10.50 -10.76 -1.49
CA PRO A 110 11.63 -10.98 -2.37
C PRO A 110 12.17 -9.67 -2.94
N THR A 111 13.50 -9.55 -3.04
CA THR A 111 14.18 -8.31 -3.43
C THR A 111 13.63 -7.69 -4.72
N TRP A 112 13.21 -8.51 -5.69
CA TRP A 112 12.69 -8.01 -6.97
C TRP A 112 11.34 -7.28 -6.87
N MET A 113 10.59 -7.44 -5.77
CA MET A 113 9.28 -6.81 -5.62
C MET A 113 9.40 -5.30 -5.37
N TRP A 114 10.09 -4.89 -4.30
CA TRP A 114 10.23 -3.45 -3.96
C TRP A 114 11.66 -2.92 -4.03
N ARG A 115 12.67 -3.80 -3.96
CA ARG A 115 14.10 -3.44 -4.04
C ARG A 115 14.67 -3.67 -5.43
N ASN A 116 13.94 -3.22 -6.45
CA ASN A 116 14.36 -3.29 -7.86
C ASN A 116 14.73 -1.91 -8.41
N ARG A 117 15.35 -1.89 -9.60
CA ARG A 117 15.83 -0.65 -10.23
C ARG A 117 14.69 0.31 -10.57
N ALA A 118 13.56 -0.17 -11.08
CA ALA A 118 12.45 0.68 -11.47
C ALA A 118 11.82 1.40 -10.28
N VAL A 119 11.72 0.73 -9.13
CA VAL A 119 11.24 1.35 -7.87
C VAL A 119 12.28 2.33 -7.34
N ALA A 120 13.57 1.99 -7.34
CA ALA A 120 14.63 2.90 -6.93
C ALA A 120 14.66 4.19 -7.79
N ASP A 121 14.59 4.05 -9.11
CA ASP A 121 14.53 5.17 -10.06
C ASP A 121 13.28 6.05 -9.81
N PHE A 122 12.14 5.42 -9.50
CA PHE A 122 10.91 6.15 -9.16
C PHE A 122 11.04 6.92 -7.84
N VAL A 123 11.62 6.30 -6.80
CA VAL A 123 11.83 6.92 -5.48
C VAL A 123 12.82 8.08 -5.56
N GLU A 124 13.90 7.95 -6.32
CA GLU A 124 14.83 9.05 -6.62
C GLU A 124 14.12 10.21 -7.33
N TRP A 125 13.33 9.88 -8.37
CA TRP A 125 12.54 10.88 -9.06
C TRP A 125 11.55 11.58 -8.13
N LEU A 126 10.87 10.84 -7.25
CA LEU A 126 9.86 11.38 -6.34
C LEU A 126 10.50 12.35 -5.34
N ARG A 127 11.67 12.00 -4.80
CA ARG A 127 12.46 12.90 -3.96
C ARG A 127 12.82 14.18 -4.69
N ALA A 128 13.41 14.07 -5.89
CA ALA A 128 13.80 15.24 -6.68
C ALA A 128 12.58 16.11 -7.06
N TYR A 129 11.44 15.49 -7.36
CA TYR A 129 10.20 16.19 -7.66
C TYR A 129 9.69 16.97 -6.43
N ASN A 130 9.66 16.33 -5.26
CA ASN A 130 9.28 16.97 -4.00
C ASN A 130 10.20 18.14 -3.66
N GLU A 131 11.52 17.97 -3.73
CA GLU A 131 12.50 19.04 -3.46
C GLU A 131 12.31 20.25 -4.39
N ALA A 132 11.89 20.03 -5.64
CA ALA A 132 11.73 21.08 -6.63
C ALA A 132 10.35 21.80 -6.57
N HIS A 133 9.30 21.14 -6.07
CA HIS A 133 7.91 21.62 -6.21
C HIS A 133 7.14 21.76 -4.90
N HIS A 134 7.64 21.17 -3.80
CA HIS A 134 6.89 21.05 -2.56
C HIS A 134 7.70 21.49 -1.35
N GLU A 135 6.98 21.99 -0.35
CA GLU A 135 7.53 22.07 1.00
C GLU A 135 7.37 20.71 1.67
N VAL A 136 8.12 20.44 2.75
CA VAL A 136 8.10 19.15 3.47
C VAL A 136 6.68 18.71 3.85
N TRP A 137 5.80 19.66 4.20
CA TRP A 137 4.41 19.37 4.59
C TRP A 137 3.48 19.13 3.39
N SER A 138 3.78 19.63 2.19
CA SER A 138 2.96 19.42 0.98
C SER A 138 3.58 18.40 0.02
N ALA A 139 4.68 17.77 0.42
CA ALA A 139 5.39 16.76 -0.35
C ALA A 139 4.51 15.52 -0.58
N VAL A 140 4.66 14.93 -1.76
CA VAL A 140 3.99 13.68 -2.15
C VAL A 140 4.60 12.53 -1.35
N GLY A 141 3.75 11.77 -0.67
CA GLY A 141 4.20 10.68 0.21
C GLY A 141 4.22 9.31 -0.47
N PHE A 142 4.97 8.39 0.13
CA PHE A 142 5.07 6.98 -0.26
C PHE A 142 4.67 6.10 0.93
N TYR A 143 3.66 5.24 0.79
CA TYR A 143 3.02 4.57 1.93
C TYR A 143 2.85 3.08 1.69
N GLY A 144 2.94 2.28 2.75
CA GLY A 144 2.60 0.86 2.71
C GLY A 144 1.11 0.66 2.93
N LEU A 145 0.63 -0.56 2.69
CA LEU A 145 -0.77 -0.94 2.91
C LEU A 145 -0.90 -2.31 3.59
N ASP A 146 0.14 -3.13 3.51
CA ASP A 146 0.08 -4.53 3.91
C ASP A 146 0.27 -4.70 5.42
N LEU A 147 -0.15 -5.85 5.95
CA LEU A 147 -0.21 -6.13 7.39
C LEU A 147 0.78 -7.17 7.88
N TYR A 148 1.74 -7.58 7.05
CA TYR A 148 2.68 -8.64 7.43
C TYR A 148 3.74 -8.21 8.45
N SER A 149 3.87 -6.90 8.69
CA SER A 149 4.89 -6.27 9.53
C SER A 149 4.58 -6.30 11.03
N LEU A 150 3.85 -7.30 11.56
CA LEU A 150 3.40 -7.35 12.97
C LEU A 150 4.48 -6.92 13.98
N TYR A 151 5.62 -7.60 14.00
CA TYR A 151 6.69 -7.35 14.97
C TYR A 151 7.35 -5.98 14.77
N THR A 152 7.66 -5.60 13.54
CA THR A 152 8.21 -4.28 13.24
C THR A 152 7.23 -3.19 13.67
N SER A 153 5.93 -3.34 13.41
CA SER A 153 4.91 -2.39 13.84
C SER A 153 4.75 -2.29 15.36
N ILE A 154 4.95 -3.39 16.09
CA ILE A 154 5.05 -3.36 17.56
C ILE A 154 6.21 -2.47 17.99
N ASP A 155 7.40 -2.69 17.41
CA ASP A 155 8.60 -1.94 17.73
C ASP A 155 8.43 -0.44 17.43
N GLU A 156 7.83 -0.09 16.29
CA GLU A 156 7.56 1.30 15.89
C GLU A 156 6.58 2.01 16.84
N VAL A 157 5.55 1.31 17.34
CA VAL A 157 4.63 1.88 18.35
C VAL A 157 5.37 2.12 19.67
N ILE A 158 6.19 1.16 20.11
CA ILE A 158 6.97 1.29 21.34
C ILE A 158 7.97 2.44 21.21
N ALA A 159 8.70 2.52 20.10
CA ALA A 159 9.70 3.56 19.84
C ALA A 159 9.08 4.96 19.83
N TYR A 160 7.91 5.13 19.19
CA TYR A 160 7.18 6.40 19.25
C TYR A 160 6.82 6.78 20.70
N LEU A 161 6.29 5.82 21.47
CA LEU A 161 5.91 6.07 22.86
C LEU A 161 7.11 6.30 23.77
N GLU A 162 8.27 5.71 23.51
CA GLU A 162 9.49 5.96 24.30
C GLU A 162 9.89 7.44 24.28
N ASP A 163 9.64 8.12 23.17
CA ASP A 163 9.92 9.56 23.00
C ASP A 163 8.85 10.43 23.68
N VAL A 164 7.56 10.15 23.41
CA VAL A 164 6.47 11.06 23.81
C VAL A 164 5.80 10.72 25.16
N ASP A 165 5.85 9.46 25.61
CA ASP A 165 5.26 8.98 26.87
C ASP A 165 5.90 7.65 27.33
N PRO A 166 7.06 7.71 28.02
CA PRO A 166 7.78 6.52 28.45
C PRO A 166 6.97 5.56 29.34
N GLU A 167 5.99 6.07 30.09
CA GLU A 167 5.10 5.23 30.91
C GLU A 167 4.11 4.46 30.03
N ALA A 168 3.59 5.08 28.97
CA ALA A 168 2.77 4.41 27.96
C ALA A 168 3.58 3.38 27.18
N ALA A 169 4.84 3.66 26.84
CA ALA A 169 5.73 2.69 26.19
C ALA A 169 5.85 1.40 27.03
N GLU A 170 6.01 1.56 28.35
CA GLU A 170 6.12 0.43 29.27
C GLU A 170 4.80 -0.35 29.44
N ARG A 171 3.65 0.31 29.30
CA ARG A 171 2.35 -0.39 29.17
C ARG A 171 2.24 -1.13 27.84
N ALA A 172 2.68 -0.52 26.74
CA ALA A 172 2.66 -1.13 25.41
C ALA A 172 3.50 -2.40 25.36
N ARG A 173 4.72 -2.39 25.91
CA ARG A 173 5.58 -3.59 26.03
C ARG A 173 4.87 -4.72 26.75
N ARG A 174 4.20 -4.43 27.88
CA ARG A 174 3.45 -5.46 28.63
C ARG A 174 2.27 -6.03 27.84
N ARG A 175 1.55 -5.19 27.09
CA ARG A 175 0.45 -5.65 26.24
C ARG A 175 0.95 -6.52 25.08
N TYR A 176 2.02 -6.09 24.42
CA TYR A 176 2.59 -6.83 23.29
C TYR A 176 3.43 -8.05 23.68
N ALA A 177 3.85 -8.18 24.94
CA ALA A 177 4.56 -9.37 25.44
C ALA A 177 3.79 -10.68 25.26
N CYS A 178 2.48 -10.62 25.00
CA CYS A 178 1.70 -11.80 24.64
C CYS A 178 2.18 -12.47 23.33
N PHE A 179 2.88 -11.75 22.45
CA PHE A 179 3.50 -12.30 21.23
C PHE A 179 4.85 -12.99 21.47
N ASP A 180 5.46 -12.83 22.66
CA ASP A 180 6.78 -13.37 23.02
C ASP A 180 6.74 -14.82 23.57
N HIS A 181 5.57 -15.46 23.58
CA HIS A 181 5.45 -16.85 24.04
C HIS A 181 6.29 -17.80 23.15
N ALA A 182 7.03 -18.71 23.80
CA ALA A 182 8.06 -19.56 23.20
C ALA A 182 7.58 -20.27 21.92
N GLY A 183 7.96 -19.70 20.76
CA GLY A 183 7.64 -20.17 19.42
C GLY A 183 7.08 -19.11 18.46
N GLY A 184 7.03 -17.83 18.87
CA GLY A 184 6.58 -16.73 18.00
C GLY A 184 5.08 -16.79 17.69
N ILE A 185 4.64 -16.14 16.60
CA ILE A 185 3.26 -16.18 16.09
C ILE A 185 2.70 -17.63 16.10
N ASP A 186 3.52 -18.63 15.73
CA ASP A 186 3.13 -20.05 15.71
C ASP A 186 2.70 -20.59 17.07
N ALA A 187 3.34 -20.16 18.17
CA ALA A 187 3.03 -20.58 19.53
C ALA A 187 1.97 -19.71 20.21
N ALA A 188 1.95 -18.40 19.94
CA ALA A 188 0.97 -17.47 20.49
C ALA A 188 -0.47 -17.84 20.03
N ILE A 189 -0.63 -18.25 18.77
CA ILE A 189 -1.93 -18.53 18.16
C ILE A 189 -2.57 -19.84 18.65
N GLY A 190 -1.74 -20.75 19.20
CA GLY A 190 -2.16 -22.06 19.70
C GLY A 190 -2.72 -22.07 21.12
N GLN A 191 -2.48 -21.03 21.94
CA GLN A 191 -2.74 -21.12 23.40
C GLN A 191 -3.61 -19.98 23.99
N SER A 192 -3.59 -18.75 23.46
CA SER A 192 -4.46 -17.64 23.90
C SER A 192 -4.43 -16.46 22.91
N SER A 193 -5.53 -15.71 22.74
CA SER A 193 -5.57 -14.52 21.87
C SER A 193 -4.91 -13.32 22.54
N CYS A 194 -4.21 -12.51 21.75
CA CYS A 194 -3.70 -11.18 22.12
C CYS A 194 -4.71 -10.04 21.83
N GLU A 195 -5.95 -10.41 21.47
CA GLU A 195 -6.93 -9.50 20.88
C GLU A 195 -7.30 -8.34 21.82
N ASP A 196 -7.51 -8.61 23.10
CA ASP A 196 -7.86 -7.58 24.08
C ASP A 196 -6.69 -6.59 24.27
N GLU A 197 -5.47 -7.10 24.34
CA GLU A 197 -4.25 -6.31 24.55
C GLU A 197 -3.96 -5.37 23.37
N VAL A 198 -4.05 -5.87 22.13
CA VAL A 198 -3.79 -5.04 20.94
C VAL A 198 -4.89 -3.99 20.73
N VAL A 199 -6.15 -4.33 21.02
CA VAL A 199 -7.27 -3.38 20.97
C VAL A 199 -7.11 -2.31 22.06
N GLU A 200 -6.78 -2.70 23.28
CA GLU A 200 -6.57 -1.76 24.38
C GLU A 200 -5.41 -0.79 24.06
N GLN A 201 -4.33 -1.30 23.47
CA GLN A 201 -3.19 -0.47 23.07
C GLN A 201 -3.57 0.58 22.01
N LEU A 202 -4.30 0.18 20.97
CA LEU A 202 -4.79 1.12 19.96
C LEU A 202 -5.72 2.18 20.56
N LEU A 203 -6.66 1.76 21.41
CA LEU A 203 -7.60 2.68 22.06
C LEU A 203 -6.90 3.67 22.99
N GLU A 204 -5.87 3.26 23.72
CA GLU A 204 -5.08 4.16 24.56
C GLU A 204 -4.34 5.22 23.73
N LEU A 205 -3.73 4.82 22.62
CA LEU A 205 -3.03 5.72 21.71
C LEU A 205 -4.00 6.76 21.13
N GLN A 206 -5.17 6.32 20.67
CA GLN A 206 -6.23 7.21 20.16
C GLN A 206 -6.75 8.20 21.21
N ARG A 207 -6.98 7.75 22.45
CA ARG A 207 -7.42 8.62 23.56
C ARG A 207 -6.36 9.65 23.94
N SER A 208 -5.08 9.33 23.74
CA SER A 208 -3.96 10.21 24.06
C SER A 208 -3.64 11.22 22.95
N ARG A 209 -4.30 11.13 21.78
CA ARG A 209 -4.04 11.99 20.61
C ARG A 209 -3.94 13.46 20.95
N SER A 210 -4.97 14.04 21.59
CA SER A 210 -4.97 15.48 21.92
C SER A 210 -3.85 15.89 22.87
N ARG A 211 -3.33 14.97 23.67
CA ARG A 211 -2.21 15.22 24.58
C ARG A 211 -0.87 15.15 23.86
N TYR A 212 -0.70 14.18 22.95
CA TYR A 212 0.54 14.03 22.17
C TYR A 212 0.69 15.08 21.07
N LEU A 213 -0.41 15.62 20.57
CA LEU A 213 -0.42 16.69 19.56
C LEU A 213 -0.57 18.09 20.16
N ALA A 214 -0.45 18.24 21.48
CA ALA A 214 -0.60 19.53 22.15
C ALA A 214 0.59 20.47 21.89
N GLU A 215 1.74 19.92 21.51
CA GLU A 215 2.90 20.67 21.06
C GLU A 215 2.76 20.88 19.55
N ASP A 216 2.75 22.15 19.13
CA ASP A 216 2.34 22.65 17.81
C ASP A 216 3.40 22.34 16.72
N GLU A 217 3.81 21.08 16.62
CA GLU A 217 4.77 20.59 15.64
C GLU A 217 4.05 19.90 14.48
N VAL A 218 4.19 20.47 13.28
CA VAL A 218 3.58 19.94 12.05
C VAL A 218 3.97 18.48 11.79
N LEU A 219 5.17 18.06 12.21
CA LEU A 219 5.63 16.68 12.10
C LEU A 219 4.99 15.75 13.15
N ALA A 220 4.54 16.26 14.30
CA ALA A 220 3.93 15.43 15.34
C ALA A 220 2.64 14.75 14.85
N GLU A 221 1.88 15.40 13.97
CA GLU A 221 0.69 14.79 13.33
C GLU A 221 1.06 13.64 12.40
N ASP A 222 2.16 13.75 11.64
CA ASP A 222 2.71 12.67 10.80
C ASP A 222 3.20 11.48 11.65
N GLU A 223 4.00 11.76 12.68
CA GLU A 223 4.57 10.74 13.56
C GLU A 223 3.47 10.02 14.37
N PHE A 224 2.50 10.77 14.90
CA PHE A 224 1.35 10.18 15.60
C PHE A 224 0.50 9.32 14.65
N PHE A 225 0.18 9.81 13.45
CA PHE A 225 -0.59 9.02 12.48
C PHE A 225 0.15 7.72 12.10
N TYR A 226 1.46 7.81 11.90
CA TYR A 226 2.29 6.65 11.61
C TYR A 226 2.29 5.63 12.76
N ALA A 227 2.42 6.08 14.02
CA ALA A 227 2.31 5.21 15.19
C ALA A 227 0.90 4.61 15.35
N GLU A 228 -0.14 5.41 15.13
CA GLU A 228 -1.54 4.96 15.17
C GLU A 228 -1.80 3.87 14.12
N GLN A 229 -1.32 4.07 12.89
CA GLN A 229 -1.49 3.09 11.82
C GLN A 229 -0.72 1.80 12.10
N ASN A 230 0.46 1.86 12.71
CA ASN A 230 1.15 0.67 13.21
C ASN A 230 0.34 -0.06 14.28
N ALA A 231 -0.25 0.65 15.25
CA ALA A 231 -1.11 0.02 16.27
C ALA A 231 -2.38 -0.63 15.66
N ARG A 232 -2.97 -0.01 14.62
CA ARG A 232 -4.08 -0.61 13.85
C ARG A 232 -3.63 -1.88 13.14
N LEU A 233 -2.47 -1.84 12.48
CA LEU A 233 -1.86 -3.00 11.82
C LEU A 233 -1.64 -4.14 12.79
N VAL A 234 -1.07 -3.89 13.97
CA VAL A 234 -0.86 -4.93 15.00
C VAL A 234 -2.18 -5.60 15.40
N LYS A 235 -3.24 -4.82 15.58
CA LYS A 235 -4.59 -5.32 15.88
C LYS A 235 -5.16 -6.19 14.75
N ASP A 236 -5.01 -5.78 13.48
CA ASP A 236 -5.50 -6.56 12.34
C ASP A 236 -4.64 -7.79 12.05
N ALA A 237 -3.32 -7.69 12.23
CA ALA A 237 -2.36 -8.76 12.04
C ALA A 237 -2.54 -9.88 13.06
N GLU A 238 -2.83 -9.59 14.34
CA GLU A 238 -3.23 -10.60 15.32
C GLU A 238 -4.34 -11.49 14.77
N ARG A 239 -5.41 -10.87 14.28
CA ARG A 239 -6.60 -11.55 13.80
C ARG A 239 -6.31 -12.32 12.52
N TYR A 240 -5.56 -11.71 11.60
CA TYR A 240 -5.14 -12.32 10.35
C TYR A 240 -4.34 -13.59 10.58
N TYR A 241 -3.25 -13.51 11.33
CA TYR A 241 -2.40 -14.67 11.57
C TYR A 241 -3.20 -15.75 12.30
N ARG A 242 -3.98 -15.39 13.34
CA ARG A 242 -4.83 -16.36 14.05
C ARG A 242 -5.81 -17.09 13.13
N MET A 243 -6.39 -16.41 12.14
CA MET A 243 -7.26 -17.06 11.15
C MET A 243 -6.50 -17.92 10.14
N MET A 244 -5.32 -17.48 9.69
CA MET A 244 -4.49 -18.21 8.74
C MET A 244 -4.15 -19.61 9.26
N TYR A 245 -3.74 -19.75 10.52
CA TYR A 245 -3.42 -21.07 11.10
C TYR A 245 -4.65 -21.95 11.40
N ARG A 246 -5.85 -21.35 11.50
CA ARG A 246 -7.10 -22.08 11.75
C ARG A 246 -7.81 -22.51 10.46
N GLY A 247 -7.23 -22.23 9.28
CA GLY A 247 -7.66 -22.78 7.98
C GLY A 247 -9.01 -22.27 7.44
N GLY A 248 -9.43 -21.07 7.85
CA GLY A 248 -10.70 -20.48 7.39
C GLY A 248 -10.58 -19.66 6.10
N VAL A 249 -11.65 -19.60 5.31
CA VAL A 249 -11.83 -18.82 4.06
C VAL A 249 -11.81 -17.29 4.28
N SER A 250 -11.24 -16.80 5.40
CA SER A 250 -11.40 -15.41 5.86
C SER A 250 -10.12 -14.58 5.92
N SER A 251 -8.92 -15.18 5.80
CA SER A 251 -7.67 -14.40 5.91
C SER A 251 -7.47 -13.45 4.72
N TRP A 252 -7.90 -13.84 3.51
CA TRP A 252 -7.91 -12.95 2.33
C TRP A 252 -8.72 -11.68 2.60
N ASN A 253 -9.97 -11.84 3.03
CA ASN A 253 -10.84 -10.70 3.31
C ASN A 253 -10.31 -9.82 4.43
N LEU A 254 -9.67 -10.39 5.46
CA LEU A 254 -9.01 -9.59 6.50
C LEU A 254 -7.87 -8.74 5.92
N ARG A 255 -7.06 -9.31 5.02
CA ARG A 255 -5.94 -8.60 4.40
C ARG A 255 -6.40 -7.47 3.49
N ASP A 256 -7.33 -7.74 2.59
CA ASP A 256 -7.85 -6.72 1.69
C ASP A 256 -8.69 -5.67 2.43
N TRP A 257 -9.39 -6.06 3.51
CA TRP A 257 -10.08 -5.11 4.38
C TRP A 257 -9.09 -4.18 5.09
N HIS A 258 -8.00 -4.70 5.65
CA HIS A 258 -6.96 -3.89 6.27
C HIS A 258 -6.33 -2.89 5.27
N MET A 259 -6.01 -3.35 4.06
CA MET A 259 -5.48 -2.46 3.01
C MET A 259 -6.48 -1.35 2.66
N ALA A 260 -7.78 -1.66 2.56
CA ALA A 260 -8.82 -0.66 2.30
C ALA A 260 -9.00 0.32 3.47
N GLU A 261 -9.03 -0.15 4.72
CA GLU A 261 -9.08 0.71 5.91
C GLU A 261 -7.85 1.63 6.01
N THR A 262 -6.69 1.14 5.62
CA THR A 262 -5.44 1.92 5.59
C THR A 262 -5.50 3.02 4.52
N LEU A 263 -6.07 2.74 3.34
CA LEU A 263 -6.32 3.75 2.31
C LEU A 263 -7.26 4.85 2.82
N GLU A 264 -8.35 4.48 3.50
CA GLU A 264 -9.28 5.44 4.09
C GLU A 264 -8.62 6.30 5.18
N ALA A 265 -7.88 5.66 6.07
CA ALA A 265 -7.13 6.36 7.12
C ALA A 265 -6.13 7.36 6.51
N LEU A 266 -5.44 6.95 5.46
CA LEU A 266 -4.48 7.79 4.75
C LEU A 266 -5.16 8.94 3.99
N MET A 267 -6.30 8.72 3.34
CA MET A 267 -7.08 9.79 2.71
C MET A 267 -7.58 10.81 3.74
N GLY A 268 -8.03 10.35 4.91
CA GLY A 268 -8.37 11.20 6.04
C GLY A 268 -7.17 12.03 6.53
N HIS A 269 -6.02 11.39 6.70
CA HIS A 269 -4.78 12.06 7.11
C HIS A 269 -4.29 13.11 6.09
N LEU A 270 -4.33 12.78 4.80
CA LEU A 270 -3.95 13.72 3.73
C LEU A 270 -4.92 14.90 3.60
N SER A 271 -6.18 14.72 4.00
CA SER A 271 -7.20 15.80 3.93
C SER A 271 -6.89 16.98 4.86
N TRP A 272 -5.98 16.83 5.83
CA TRP A 272 -5.47 17.94 6.64
C TRP A 272 -4.53 18.87 5.88
N ARG A 273 -3.92 18.39 4.79
CA ARG A 273 -2.90 19.09 4.01
C ARG A 273 -3.36 19.46 2.61
N PHE A 274 -4.26 18.66 2.06
CA PHE A 274 -4.77 18.80 0.71
C PHE A 274 -6.30 18.88 0.77
N GLU A 275 -6.89 19.89 0.12
CA GLU A 275 -8.35 20.10 0.12
C GLU A 275 -9.12 18.93 -0.52
N SER A 276 -8.49 18.24 -1.47
CA SER A 276 -9.06 17.07 -2.14
C SER A 276 -7.94 16.09 -2.49
N PRO A 277 -7.44 15.31 -1.51
CA PRO A 277 -6.31 14.44 -1.75
C PRO A 277 -6.68 13.39 -2.79
N LYS A 278 -5.68 13.07 -3.62
CA LYS A 278 -5.73 12.01 -4.62
C LYS A 278 -4.56 11.07 -4.40
N MET A 279 -4.77 9.79 -4.63
CA MET A 279 -3.82 8.73 -4.32
C MET A 279 -3.72 7.69 -5.44
N VAL A 280 -2.49 7.29 -5.74
CA VAL A 280 -2.21 6.15 -6.62
C VAL A 280 -1.96 4.92 -5.76
N VAL A 281 -2.54 3.79 -6.13
CA VAL A 281 -2.36 2.51 -5.42
C VAL A 281 -1.67 1.50 -6.33
N TRP A 282 -0.56 0.92 -5.88
CA TRP A 282 0.17 -0.14 -6.60
C TRP A 282 0.06 -1.45 -5.83
N ALA A 283 -0.57 -2.45 -6.43
CA ALA A 283 -0.69 -3.79 -5.86
C ALA A 283 -0.94 -4.81 -6.97
N HIS A 284 -0.99 -6.09 -6.64
CA HIS A 284 -1.34 -7.14 -7.59
C HIS A 284 -2.77 -6.97 -8.14
N ASN A 285 -3.02 -7.41 -9.37
CA ASN A 285 -4.35 -7.39 -10.00
C ASN A 285 -5.43 -8.10 -9.17
N SER A 286 -5.06 -9.09 -8.35
CA SER A 286 -5.99 -9.77 -7.44
C SER A 286 -6.55 -8.84 -6.37
N HIS A 287 -5.74 -7.90 -5.88
CA HIS A 287 -6.17 -6.89 -4.91
C HIS A 287 -6.89 -5.74 -5.58
N LEU A 288 -6.46 -5.32 -6.78
CA LEU A 288 -6.95 -4.08 -7.40
C LEU A 288 -8.09 -4.27 -8.40
N GLY A 289 -8.38 -5.50 -8.83
CA GLY A 289 -9.55 -5.80 -9.65
C GLY A 289 -10.86 -5.63 -8.87
N ASP A 290 -11.99 -5.63 -9.57
CA ASP A 290 -13.32 -5.67 -8.94
C ASP A 290 -13.74 -7.14 -8.75
N ALA A 291 -13.62 -7.66 -7.53
CA ALA A 291 -13.83 -9.08 -7.23
C ALA A 291 -15.23 -9.60 -7.60
N ARG A 292 -16.26 -8.73 -7.66
CA ARG A 292 -17.63 -9.10 -8.05
C ARG A 292 -17.69 -9.66 -9.47
N ALA A 293 -16.74 -9.28 -10.33
CA ALA A 293 -16.64 -9.76 -11.70
C ALA A 293 -15.72 -10.99 -11.87
N THR A 294 -15.15 -11.54 -10.80
CA THR A 294 -14.14 -12.62 -10.86
C THR A 294 -14.60 -13.88 -10.11
N SER A 295 -13.74 -14.90 -10.03
CA SER A 295 -13.97 -16.08 -9.19
C SER A 295 -13.91 -15.77 -7.70
N MET A 296 -13.20 -14.71 -7.29
CA MET A 296 -13.07 -14.30 -5.89
C MET A 296 -14.44 -13.96 -5.31
N GLY A 297 -15.22 -13.12 -5.99
CA GLY A 297 -16.58 -12.78 -5.54
C GLY A 297 -17.50 -14.00 -5.41
N ARG A 298 -17.33 -15.03 -6.26
CA ARG A 298 -18.06 -16.31 -6.13
C ARG A 298 -17.63 -17.14 -4.92
N ALA A 299 -16.38 -16.98 -4.46
CA ALA A 299 -15.86 -17.60 -3.25
C ALA A 299 -16.20 -16.81 -1.97
N GLY A 300 -16.89 -15.66 -2.08
CA GLY A 300 -17.15 -14.77 -0.96
C GLY A 300 -15.96 -13.89 -0.58
N GLU A 301 -14.95 -13.81 -1.45
CA GLU A 301 -13.77 -12.97 -1.27
C GLU A 301 -14.00 -11.57 -1.84
N TRP A 302 -13.42 -10.57 -1.17
CA TRP A 302 -13.40 -9.18 -1.61
C TRP A 302 -12.01 -8.80 -2.10
N SER A 303 -11.95 -7.73 -2.89
CA SER A 303 -10.70 -7.12 -3.31
C SER A 303 -10.69 -5.64 -2.89
N VAL A 304 -9.51 -5.09 -2.64
CA VAL A 304 -9.34 -3.63 -2.43
C VAL A 304 -10.00 -2.83 -3.55
N GLY A 305 -9.85 -3.25 -4.81
CA GLY A 305 -10.47 -2.59 -5.95
C GLY A 305 -12.00 -2.59 -5.93
N GLN A 306 -12.64 -3.64 -5.38
CA GLN A 306 -14.08 -3.63 -5.14
C GLN A 306 -14.43 -2.63 -4.04
N LEU A 307 -13.76 -2.70 -2.89
CA LEU A 307 -14.06 -1.86 -1.71
C LEU A 307 -13.90 -0.37 -2.06
N VAL A 308 -12.81 -0.02 -2.77
CA VAL A 308 -12.55 1.34 -3.24
C VAL A 308 -13.60 1.81 -4.26
N ARG A 309 -14.09 0.93 -5.14
CA ARG A 309 -15.20 1.29 -6.05
C ARG A 309 -16.51 1.52 -5.32
N GLU A 310 -16.78 0.76 -4.27
CA GLU A 310 -18.01 0.91 -3.49
C GLU A 310 -18.01 2.22 -2.70
N GLU A 311 -16.85 2.61 -2.17
CA GLU A 311 -16.67 3.86 -1.42
C GLU A 311 -16.59 5.11 -2.32
N TYR A 312 -15.69 5.11 -3.31
CA TYR A 312 -15.40 6.28 -4.14
C TYR A 312 -16.22 6.37 -5.43
N GLN A 313 -16.92 5.30 -5.81
CA GLN A 313 -17.77 5.26 -7.00
C GLN A 313 -17.02 5.73 -8.26
N ASP A 314 -17.54 6.75 -8.94
CA ASP A 314 -16.94 7.33 -10.16
C ASP A 314 -15.59 8.01 -9.91
N ALA A 315 -15.21 8.25 -8.64
CA ALA A 315 -13.90 8.77 -8.27
C ALA A 315 -12.82 7.67 -8.11
N ALA A 316 -13.14 6.40 -8.37
CA ALA A 316 -12.20 5.29 -8.43
C ALA A 316 -11.91 4.86 -9.88
N TYR A 317 -10.63 4.76 -10.24
CA TYR A 317 -10.20 4.27 -11.55
C TYR A 317 -9.30 3.04 -11.41
N LEU A 318 -9.69 1.91 -11.99
CA LEU A 318 -8.96 0.64 -11.91
C LEU A 318 -8.28 0.35 -13.25
N LEU A 319 -6.97 0.22 -13.24
CA LEU A 319 -6.14 -0.11 -14.39
C LEU A 319 -5.35 -1.38 -14.09
N GLY A 320 -5.63 -2.48 -14.78
CA GLY A 320 -4.87 -3.72 -14.67
C GLY A 320 -3.84 -3.88 -15.79
N LEU A 321 -2.61 -4.22 -15.45
CA LEU A 321 -1.58 -4.58 -16.43
C LEU A 321 -1.59 -6.10 -16.66
N THR A 322 -1.44 -6.52 -17.91
CA THR A 322 -1.41 -7.93 -18.31
C THR A 322 -0.33 -8.16 -19.38
N THR A 323 0.04 -9.42 -19.59
CA THR A 323 1.05 -9.82 -20.57
C THR A 323 0.60 -11.07 -21.33
N PHE A 324 1.30 -11.40 -22.41
CA PHE A 324 1.03 -12.60 -23.22
C PHE A 324 2.19 -13.61 -23.17
N ALA A 325 3.41 -13.14 -23.37
CA ALA A 325 4.62 -13.98 -23.40
C ALA A 325 5.81 -13.19 -22.83
N GLY A 326 6.77 -13.90 -22.25
CA GLY A 326 7.97 -13.33 -21.66
C GLY A 326 8.52 -14.19 -20.53
N GLU A 327 9.48 -13.64 -19.81
CA GLU A 327 10.06 -14.23 -18.59
C GLU A 327 9.80 -13.29 -17.42
N VAL A 328 9.62 -13.86 -16.23
CA VAL A 328 9.40 -13.10 -14.99
C VAL A 328 10.27 -13.64 -13.89
N THR A 329 10.67 -12.78 -12.95
CA THR A 329 11.31 -13.26 -11.72
C THR A 329 10.27 -13.90 -10.81
N ALA A 330 10.53 -15.13 -10.37
CA ALA A 330 9.66 -15.85 -9.46
C ALA A 330 10.48 -16.64 -8.43
N ALA A 331 9.92 -16.85 -7.24
CA ALA A 331 10.51 -17.75 -6.26
C ALA A 331 10.32 -19.20 -6.73
N SER A 332 11.33 -20.05 -6.49
CA SER A 332 11.23 -21.49 -6.80
C SER A 332 10.39 -22.26 -5.78
N ASP A 333 10.20 -21.71 -4.58
CA ASP A 333 9.43 -22.26 -3.46
C ASP A 333 9.01 -21.10 -2.53
N TRP A 334 7.92 -21.24 -1.77
CA TRP A 334 7.39 -20.22 -0.84
C TRP A 334 7.34 -20.72 0.60
#